data_AF-A0AB36J0I4-F1
#
_entry.id   AF-A0AB36J0I4-F1
#
_cell.length_a   1.000
_cell.length_b   1.000
_cell.length_c   1.000
_cell.angle_alpha   90.00
_cell.angle_beta   90.00
_cell.angle_gamma   90.00
#
_symmetry.space_group_name_H-M   'P 1'
#
loop_
_entity.id
_entity.type
_entity.pdbx_description
1 polymer ?
#
loop_
_entity_poly.entity_id
_entity_poly.type
_entity_poly.pdbx_seq_one_letter_code
_entity_poly.pdbx_strand_id
1 'polypeptide(L)' 'MLLQVWPVVVVGFLGWLVAAAAAFVVPALEGWRPVTLAGLGTGLLGSSIVVLQVAAARRGDRGAQTGLENYLDPK' A
#
# COMPACT_ATOMS: atom_id res chain seq x y z
N MET A 1 12.22 7.93 -9.30
CA MET A 1 11.22 8.72 -8.55
C MET A 1 10.28 7.86 -7.67
N LEU A 2 9.93 6.61 -8.03
CA LEU A 2 9.04 5.75 -7.22
C LEU A 2 9.64 5.16 -5.92
N LEU A 3 10.97 5.25 -5.72
CA LEU A 3 11.63 4.70 -4.52
C LEU A 3 11.31 5.50 -3.23
N GLN A 4 10.86 6.75 -3.35
CA GLN A 4 10.63 7.64 -2.19
C GLN A 4 9.31 7.42 -1.44
N VAL A 5 8.31 6.74 -2.03
CA VAL A 5 7.00 6.55 -1.39
C VAL A 5 7.03 5.40 -0.38
N TRP A 6 7.79 4.34 -0.67
CA TRP A 6 7.87 3.14 0.16
C TRP A 6 8.26 3.40 1.62
N PRO A 7 9.28 4.24 1.93
CA PRO A 7 9.61 4.57 3.31
C PRO A 7 8.43 5.18 4.07
N VAL A 8 7.67 6.08 3.45
CA VAL A 8 6.54 6.75 4.11
C VAL A 8 5.40 5.76 4.40
N VAL A 9 5.07 4.89 3.43
CA VAL A 9 4.04 3.86 3.61
C VAL A 9 4.42 2.89 4.73
N VAL A 10 5.67 2.42 4.75
CA VAL A 10 6.17 1.50 5.78
C VAL A 10 6.18 2.16 7.15
N VAL A 11 6.73 3.37 7.27
CA VAL A 11 6.78 4.10 8.54
C VAL A 11 5.38 4.40 9.07
N GLY A 12 4.46 4.84 8.19
CA GLY A 12 3.07 5.09 8.57
C GLY A 12 2.36 3.83 9.07
N PHE A 13 2.50 2.71 8.37
CA PHE A 13 1.90 1.45 8.77
C PHE A 13 2.48 0.91 10.09
N LEU A 14 3.80 0.95 10.25
CA LEU A 14 4.46 0.56 11.50
C LEU A 14 4.05 1.46 12.67
N GLY A 15 3.91 2.77 12.45
CA GLY A 15 3.42 3.70 13.46
C GLY A 15 2.02 3.32 13.96
N TRP A 16 1.11 2.96 13.04
CA TRP A 16 -0.22 2.47 13.42
C TRP A 16 -0.21 1.12 14.13
N LEU A 17 0.68 0.20 13.76
CA LEU A 17 0.85 -1.08 14.47
C LEU A 17 1.32 -0.86 15.91
N VAL A 18 2.30 0.03 16.11
CA VAL A 18 2.80 0.38 17.45
C VAL A 18 1.71 1.04 18.28
N ALA A 19 0.97 2.00 17.70
CA ALA A 19 -0.12 2.67 18.39
C ALA A 19 -1.24 1.68 18.79
N ALA A 20 -1.61 0.76 17.90
CA ALA A 20 -2.56 -0.29 18.20
C ALA A 20 -2.07 -1.19 19.35
N ALA A 21 -0.84 -1.69 19.27
CA ALA A 21 -0.25 -2.49 20.34
C ALA A 21 -0.29 -1.75 21.69
N ALA A 22 0.07 -0.46 21.71
CA ALA A 22 -0.01 0.37 22.91
C ALA A 22 -1.45 0.49 23.45
N ALA A 23 -2.47 0.63 22.59
CA ALA A 23 -3.88 0.72 23.01
C ALA A 23 -4.44 -0.58 23.61
N PHE A 24 -3.84 -1.74 23.33
CA PHE A 24 -4.22 -3.03 23.91
C PHE A 24 -3.39 -3.42 25.13
N VAL A 25 -2.15 -2.94 25.25
CA VAL A 25 -1.24 -3.29 26.35
C VAL A 25 -1.26 -2.26 27.49
N VAL A 26 -1.54 -0.98 27.19
CA VAL A 26 -1.52 0.12 28.16
C VAL A 26 -2.95 0.51 28.53
N PRO A 27 -3.40 0.30 29.79
CA PRO A 27 -4.78 0.60 30.20
C PRO A 27 -5.19 2.06 29.98
N ALA A 28 -4.26 3.00 30.17
CA ALA A 28 -4.50 4.43 29.92
C ALA A 28 -4.80 4.77 28.45
N LEU A 29 -4.49 3.87 27.51
CA LEU A 29 -4.68 4.05 26.08
C LEU A 29 -5.86 3.23 25.53
N GLU A 30 -6.67 2.60 26.38
CA GLU A 30 -7.80 1.78 25.95
C GLU A 30 -8.80 2.56 25.07
N GLY A 31 -9.03 3.84 25.35
CA GLY A 31 -9.90 4.71 24.54
C GLY A 31 -9.41 4.95 23.11
N TRP A 32 -8.13 4.67 22.82
CA TRP A 32 -7.53 4.85 21.49
C TRP A 32 -7.75 3.64 20.57
N ARG A 33 -8.21 2.50 21.08
CA ARG A 33 -8.47 1.28 20.28
C ARG A 33 -9.25 1.55 18.99
N PRO A 34 -10.44 2.19 18.99
CA PRO A 34 -11.17 2.44 17.75
C PRO A 34 -10.37 3.29 16.74
N VAL A 35 -9.62 4.29 17.22
CA VAL A 35 -8.78 5.15 16.36
C VAL A 35 -7.62 4.36 15.77
N THR A 36 -6.93 3.56 16.58
CA THR A 36 -5.81 2.73 16.12
C THR A 36 -6.24 1.66 15.12
N LEU A 37 -7.41 1.06 15.31
CA LEU A 37 -8.00 0.12 14.35
C LEU A 37 -8.42 0.82 13.05
N ALA A 38 -9.03 2.00 13.14
CA ALA A 38 -9.36 2.79 11.95
C ALA A 38 -8.10 3.16 11.16
N GLY A 39 -7.05 3.63 11.84
CA GLY A 39 -5.76 3.93 11.23
C GLY A 39 -5.08 2.73 10.59
N LEU A 40 -5.11 1.55 11.23
CA LEU A 40 -4.66 0.30 10.62
C LEU A 40 -5.47 -0.06 9.37
N GLY A 41 -6.79 0.06 9.43
CA GLY A 41 -7.67 -0.15 8.28
C GLY A 41 -7.32 0.77 7.10
N THR A 42 -7.19 2.07 7.36
CA THR A 42 -6.77 3.06 6.36
C THR A 42 -5.37 2.76 5.82
N GLY A 43 -4.43 2.37 6.68
CA GLY A 43 -3.06 2.01 6.29
C GLY A 43 -3.02 0.79 5.36
N LEU A 44 -3.81 -0.24 5.65
CA LEU A 44 -3.96 -1.42 4.79
C LEU A 44 -4.59 -1.06 3.44
N LEU A 45 -5.65 -0.26 3.45
CA LEU A 45 -6.30 0.21 2.23
C LEU A 45 -5.33 1.02 1.35
N GLY A 46 -4.66 2.03 1.91
CA GLY A 46 -3.68 2.84 1.18
C GLY A 46 -2.52 2.00 0.62
N SER A 47 -1.98 1.09 1.43
CA SER A 47 -0.88 0.19 1.01
C SER A 47 -1.31 -0.74 -0.12
N SER A 48 -2.52 -1.32 -0.03
CA SER A 48 -3.08 -2.18 -1.08
C SER A 48 -3.24 -1.43 -2.41
N ILE A 49 -3.71 -0.18 -2.36
CA ILE A 49 -3.81 0.67 -3.55
C ILE A 49 -2.44 0.82 -4.20
N VAL A 50 -1.40 1.20 -3.44
CA VAL A 50 -0.04 1.37 -4.00
C VAL A 50 0.46 0.08 -4.65
N VAL A 51 0.27 -1.08 -4.00
CA VAL A 51 0.68 -2.38 -4.55
C VAL A 51 -0.07 -2.69 -5.86
N LEU A 52 -1.38 -2.45 -5.88
CA LEU A 52 -2.21 -2.65 -7.07
C LEU A 52 -1.80 -1.70 -8.20
N GLN A 53 -1.48 -0.44 -7.89
CA GLN A 53 -0.99 0.55 -8.85
C GLN A 53 0.34 0.10 -9.46
N VAL A 54 1.28 -0.39 -8.65
CA VAL A 54 2.57 -0.92 -9.15
C VAL A 54 2.35 -2.17 -10.01
N ALA A 55 1.45 -3.06 -9.61
CA ALA A 55 1.10 -4.25 -10.39
C ALA A 55 0.46 -3.88 -11.73
N ALA A 56 -0.44 -2.90 -11.74
CA ALA A 56 -1.10 -2.38 -12.93
C ALA A 56 -0.09 -1.71 -13.89
N ALA A 57 0.83 -0.89 -13.37
CA ALA A 57 1.88 -0.26 -14.17
C ALA A 57 2.76 -1.31 -14.88
N ARG A 58 3.18 -2.36 -14.17
CA ARG A 58 3.95 -3.47 -14.77
C ARG A 58 3.17 -4.24 -15.84
N ARG A 59 1.85 -4.35 -15.70
CA ARG A 59 0.97 -4.97 -16.72
C ARG A 59 0.79 -4.05 -17.92
N GLY A 60 0.73 -2.73 -17.72
CA GLY A 60 0.68 -1.74 -18.79
C GLY A 60 1.90 -1.80 -19.71
N ASP A 61 3.11 -1.91 -19.14
CA ASP A 61 4.34 -2.08 -19.91
C ASP A 61 4.31 -3.34 -20.79
N ARG A 62 3.80 -4.45 -20.24
CA ARG A 62 3.64 -5.71 -20.99
C ARG A 62 2.57 -5.60 -22.08
N GLY A 63 1.44 -4.95 -21.79
CA GLY A 63 0.38 -4.71 -22.77
C GLY A 63 0.86 -3.86 -23.95
N ALA A 64 1.70 -2.85 -23.69
CA ALA A 64 2.32 -2.04 -24.73
C ALA A 64 3.29 -2.86 -25.61
N GLN A 65 4.08 -3.76 -25.02
CA GLN A 65 4.95 -4.68 -25.75
C GLN A 65 4.16 -5.61 -26.67
N THR A 66 3.10 -6.24 -26.16
CA THR A 66 2.22 -7.10 -26.97
C THR A 66 1.54 -6.32 -28.11
N GLY A 67 1.16 -5.06 -27.88
CA GLY A 67 0.61 -4.19 -28.94
C GLY A 67 1.62 -3.86 -30.03
N LEU A 68 2.89 -3.63 -29.67
CA LEU A 68 3.96 -3.36 -30.63
C LEU A 68 4.33 -4.60 -31.45
N GLU A 69 4.41 -5.77 -30.80
CA GLU A 69 4.68 -7.06 -31.47
C GLU A 69 3.62 -7.38 -32.52
N ASN A 70 2.33 -7.17 -32.21
CA ASN A 70 1.23 -7.32 -33.17
C ASN A 70 1.28 -6.32 -34.34
N TYR A 71 1.79 -5.11 -34.13
CA TYR A 71 1.95 -4.11 -35.21
C TYR A 71 3.11 -4.47 -36.14
N LEU A 72 4.20 -5.04 -35.61
CA LEU A 72 5.39 -5.40 -36.37
C LEU A 72 5.26 -6.76 -37.09
N ASP A 73 4.48 -7.70 -36.57
CA ASP A 73 4.18 -8.99 -37.21
C ASP A 73 2.66 -9.22 -37.31
N PRO A 74 1.97 -8.53 -38.23
CA PRO A 74 0.55 -8.73 -38.46
C PRO A 74 0.33 -10.07 -39.16
N LYS A 75 -0.03 -11.10 -38.39
CA LYS A 75 -0.49 -12.40 -38.93
C LYS A 75 -2.00 -12.42 -39.16
#